data_AF-A0A5B2VJ14-F1
#
_entry.id   AF-A0A5B2VJ14-F1
#
_cell.length_a   1.000
_cell.length_b   1.000
_cell.length_c   1.000
_cell.angle_alpha   90.00
_cell.angle_beta   90.00
_cell.angle_gamma   90.00
#
_symmetry.space_group_name_H-M   'P 1'
#
loop_
_entity.id
_entity.type
_entity.pdbx_description
1 polymer ?
#
loop_
_entity_poly.entity_id
_entity_poly.type
_entity_poly.pdbx_seq_one_letter_code
_entity_poly.pdbx_strand_id
1 'polypeptide(L)'
;MSLVIPDKFQHILRIMNTNIDGKRKVMFAMTAIKGVGRRYSNIVLKKADIDLDKRAGECTEEEVEKIITIMSNPRQYKIPDWFVNRQKDIVDGKYSQLTSS
;
A
#
# COMPACT_ATOMS: atom_id res chain seq x y z
N MET A 1 -1.44 -9.34 17.40
CA MET A 1 -1.85 -10.72 17.05
C MET A 1 -2.97 -11.14 18.00
N SER A 2 -4.18 -11.32 17.49
CA SER A 2 -5.31 -11.80 18.28
C SER A 2 -5.26 -13.32 18.43
N LEU A 3 -5.75 -13.83 19.56
CA LEU A 3 -5.82 -15.27 19.87
C LEU A 3 -6.91 -15.99 19.05
N VAL A 4 -7.91 -15.24 18.58
CA VAL A 4 -9.02 -15.72 17.75
C VAL A 4 -9.00 -14.97 16.43
N ILE A 5 -9.31 -15.66 15.33
CA ILE A 5 -9.46 -15.05 14.00
C ILE A 5 -10.61 -14.05 14.08
N PRO A 6 -10.41 -12.77 13.69
CA PRO A 6 -11.49 -11.79 13.72
C PRO A 6 -12.63 -12.23 12.80
N ASP A 7 -13.89 -12.05 13.25
CA ASP A 7 -15.09 -12.48 12.51
C ASP A 7 -15.20 -11.87 11.10
N LYS A 8 -14.54 -10.74 10.87
CA LYS A 8 -14.47 -10.03 9.57
C LYS A 8 -13.09 -10.15 8.92
N PHE A 9 -12.52 -11.36 8.87
CA PHE A 9 -11.27 -11.57 8.15
C PHE A 9 -11.50 -11.61 6.63
N GLN A 10 -10.86 -10.72 5.89
CA GLN A 10 -10.89 -10.73 4.43
C GLN A 10 -9.78 -11.64 3.87
N HIS A 11 -10.16 -12.78 3.28
CA HIS A 11 -9.19 -13.69 2.68
C HIS A 11 -8.56 -13.15 1.39
N ILE A 12 -9.34 -12.41 0.60
CA ILE A 12 -8.89 -11.80 -0.66
C ILE A 12 -9.32 -10.34 -0.61
N LEU A 13 -8.35 -9.43 -0.72
CA LEU A 13 -8.62 -8.01 -0.89
C LEU A 13 -8.35 -7.63 -2.33
N ARG A 14 -9.24 -6.86 -2.94
CA ARG A 14 -8.98 -6.27 -4.26
C ARG A 14 -8.55 -4.82 -4.07
N ILE A 15 -7.29 -4.54 -4.39
CA ILE A 15 -6.69 -3.20 -4.27
C ILE A 15 -6.00 -2.86 -5.59
N MET A 16 -6.30 -1.69 -6.15
CA MET A 16 -5.73 -1.19 -7.42
C MET A 16 -5.76 -2.26 -8.53
N ASN A 17 -6.95 -2.84 -8.76
CA ASN A 17 -7.21 -3.89 -9.75
C ASN A 17 -6.38 -5.19 -9.61
N THR A 18 -5.69 -5.36 -8.49
CA THR A 18 -4.97 -6.59 -8.15
C THR A 18 -5.65 -7.34 -7.01
N ASN A 19 -5.64 -8.67 -7.08
CA ASN A 19 -6.11 -9.53 -6.00
C ASN A 19 -4.95 -9.79 -5.04
N ILE A 20 -5.10 -9.38 -3.79
CA ILE A 20 -4.11 -9.48 -2.72
C ILE A 20 -4.54 -10.57 -1.73
N ASP A 21 -3.60 -11.40 -1.31
CA ASP A 21 -3.82 -12.44 -0.31
C ASP A 21 -3.83 -11.86 1.11
N GLY A 22 -4.97 -11.97 1.79
CA GLY A 22 -5.19 -11.50 3.16
C GLY A 22 -4.39 -12.27 4.22
N LYS A 23 -3.91 -13.49 3.91
CA LYS A 23 -3.14 -14.30 4.87
C LYS A 23 -1.74 -13.77 5.08
N ARG A 24 -1.19 -13.01 4.12
CA ARG A 24 0.18 -12.46 4.20
C ARG A 24 0.19 -11.20 5.08
N LYS A 25 1.35 -10.91 5.68
CA LYS A 25 1.56 -9.62 6.37
C LYS A 25 1.37 -8.47 5.39
N VAL A 26 0.80 -7.36 5.85
CA VAL A 26 0.42 -6.22 5.00
C VAL A 26 1.59 -5.74 4.13
N MET A 27 2.80 -5.64 4.71
CA MET A 27 4.00 -5.20 3.98
C MET A 27 4.31 -6.05 2.74
N PHE A 28 4.12 -7.36 2.83
CA PHE A 28 4.40 -8.27 1.72
C PHE A 28 3.19 -8.42 0.80
N ALA A 29 1.99 -8.33 1.35
CA ALA A 29 0.75 -8.43 0.59
C ALA A 29 0.66 -7.30 -0.46
N MET A 30 1.02 -6.06 -0.07
CA MET A 30 1.00 -4.89 -0.96
C MET A 30 2.00 -4.97 -2.13
N THR A 31 3.03 -5.83 -2.04
CA THR A 31 3.99 -6.00 -3.15
C THR A 31 3.41 -6.74 -4.36
N ALA A 32 2.19 -7.27 -4.25
CA ALA A 32 1.48 -7.84 -5.39
C ALA A 32 1.08 -6.77 -6.43
N ILE A 33 0.94 -5.51 -6.01
CA ILE A 33 0.64 -4.38 -6.89
C ILE A 33 1.90 -4.02 -7.69
N LYS A 34 1.81 -3.96 -9.03
CA LYS A 34 2.97 -3.56 -9.84
C LYS A 34 3.29 -2.09 -9.58
N GLY A 35 4.57 -1.79 -9.42
CA GLY A 35 5.05 -0.47 -9.01
C GLY A 35 5.20 -0.30 -7.49
N VAL A 36 4.78 -1.28 -6.68
CA VAL A 36 4.90 -1.24 -5.22
C VAL A 36 5.92 -2.26 -4.75
N GLY A 37 7.09 -1.78 -4.33
CA GLY A 37 8.14 -2.61 -3.75
C GLY A 37 8.02 -2.76 -2.23
N ARG A 38 8.81 -3.67 -1.64
CA ARG A 38 8.90 -3.86 -0.17
C ARG A 38 9.23 -2.56 0.57
N ARG A 39 10.20 -1.80 0.05
CA ARG A 39 10.61 -0.51 0.63
C ARG A 39 9.49 0.52 0.57
N TYR A 40 8.78 0.58 -0.56
CA TYR A 40 7.69 1.52 -0.77
C TYR A 40 6.48 1.20 0.11
N SER A 41 6.08 -0.07 0.15
CA SER A 41 5.02 -0.53 1.06
C SER A 41 5.32 -0.23 2.52
N ASN A 42 6.57 -0.42 2.97
CA ASN A 42 6.97 -0.11 4.35
C ASN A 42 6.79 1.38 4.68
N ILE A 43 7.22 2.29 3.79
CA ILE A 43 7.03 3.73 4.02
C ILE A 43 5.55 4.09 4.02
N VAL A 44 4.76 3.58 3.07
CA VAL A 44 3.32 3.84 3.01
C VAL A 44 2.63 3.40 4.30
N LEU A 45 2.93 2.20 4.81
CA LEU A 45 2.36 1.71 6.07
C LEU A 45 2.76 2.55 7.27
N LYS A 46 4.03 2.97 7.34
CA LYS A 46 4.50 3.90 8.37
C LYS A 46 3.87 5.29 8.29
N LYS A 47 3.43 5.72 7.10
CA LYS A 47 2.71 6.99 6.91
C LYS A 47 1.22 6.87 7.17
N ALA A 48 0.68 5.65 7.02
CA ALA A 48 -0.70 5.32 7.32
C ALA A 48 -0.92 5.03 8.82
N ASP A 49 0.14 5.01 9.63
CA ASP A 49 0.13 4.60 11.04
C ASP A 49 -0.45 3.18 11.25
N ILE A 50 -0.16 2.27 10.32
CA ILE A 50 -0.60 0.87 10.38
C ILE A 50 0.56 -0.01 10.84
N ASP A 51 0.27 -0.91 11.77
CA ASP A 51 1.24 -1.90 12.25
C ASP A 51 1.68 -2.86 11.13
N LEU A 52 2.99 -3.06 11.03
CA LEU A 52 3.64 -3.85 9.98
C LEU A 52 3.48 -5.36 10.20
N ASP A 53 3.20 -5.77 11.44
CA ASP A 53 3.01 -7.17 11.82
C ASP A 53 1.57 -7.66 11.63
N LYS A 54 0.62 -6.75 11.39
CA LYS A 54 -0.76 -7.09 11.00
C LYS A 54 -0.79 -7.91 9.71
N ARG A 55 -1.85 -8.71 9.55
CA ARG A 55 -2.17 -9.38 8.29
C ARG A 55 -3.04 -8.48 7.41
N ALA A 56 -2.92 -8.63 6.09
CA ALA A 56 -3.72 -7.84 5.15
C ALA A 56 -5.23 -8.07 5.31
N GLY A 57 -5.64 -9.29 5.68
CA GLY A 57 -7.05 -9.61 5.94
C GLY A 57 -7.60 -9.08 7.26
N GLU A 58 -6.76 -8.54 8.13
CA GLU A 58 -7.17 -7.89 9.40
C GLU A 58 -7.38 -6.38 9.23
N CYS A 59 -7.03 -5.81 8.07
CA CYS A 59 -7.21 -4.39 7.80
C CYS A 59 -8.68 -4.02 7.66
N THR A 60 -9.07 -2.89 8.26
CA THR A 60 -10.41 -2.32 8.05
C THR A 60 -10.48 -1.61 6.71
N GLU A 61 -11.70 -1.40 6.20
CA GLU A 61 -11.92 -0.68 4.93
C GLU A 61 -11.34 0.74 4.98
N GLU A 62 -11.46 1.43 6.12
CA GLU A 62 -10.86 2.75 6.35
C GLU A 62 -9.32 2.74 6.27
N GLU A 63 -8.67 1.71 6.84
CA GLU A 63 -7.22 1.55 6.74
C GLU A 63 -6.81 1.29 5.29
N VAL A 64 -7.59 0.51 4.54
CA VAL A 64 -7.34 0.22 3.12
C VAL A 64 -7.46 1.48 2.27
N GLU A 65 -8.49 2.30 2.48
CA GLU A 65 -8.65 3.59 1.77
C GLU A 65 -7.52 4.57 2.08
N LYS A 66 -7.07 4.64 3.33
CA LYS A 66 -5.88 5.45 3.70
C LYS A 66 -4.64 4.98 2.96
N ILE A 67 -4.43 3.66 2.85
CA ILE A 67 -3.30 3.13 2.09
C ILE A 67 -3.41 3.54 0.60
N ILE A 68 -4.59 3.41 -0.01
CA ILE A 68 -4.79 3.76 -1.43
C ILE A 68 -4.54 5.26 -1.68
N THR A 69 -5.02 6.13 -0.78
CA THR A 69 -4.83 7.58 -0.91
C THR A 69 -3.36 7.98 -0.77
N ILE A 70 -2.62 7.38 0.15
CA ILE A 70 -1.19 7.62 0.33
C ILE A 70 -0.38 7.09 -0.87
N MET A 71 -0.74 5.92 -1.39
CA MET A 71 -0.08 5.33 -2.56
C MET A 71 -0.29 6.16 -3.82
N SER A 72 -1.49 6.70 -4.02
CA SER A 72 -1.82 7.54 -5.17
C SER A 72 -1.16 8.92 -5.07
N ASN A 73 -1.02 9.47 -3.86
CA ASN A 73 -0.52 10.83 -3.63
C ASN A 73 0.70 10.89 -2.68
N PRO A 74 1.83 10.23 -2.98
CA PRO A 74 2.95 10.11 -2.05
C PRO A 74 3.54 11.47 -1.60
N ARG A 75 3.50 12.47 -2.48
CA ARG A 75 4.08 13.80 -2.23
C ARG A 75 3.35 14.56 -1.12
N GLN A 76 2.02 14.39 -1.02
CA GLN A 76 1.21 15.03 0.03
C GLN A 76 1.54 14.47 1.42
N TYR A 77 1.99 13.21 1.49
CA TYR A 77 2.33 12.50 2.73
C TYR A 77 3.83 12.56 3.09
N LYS A 78 4.54 13.57 2.58
CA LYS A 78 5.96 13.83 2.86
C LYS A 78 6.89 12.66 2.46
N ILE A 79 6.56 11.95 1.38
CA ILE A 79 7.48 10.98 0.77
C ILE A 79 8.40 11.76 -0.20
N PRO A 80 9.74 11.61 -0.09
CA PRO A 80 10.66 12.34 -0.95
C PRO A 80 10.51 12.05 -2.43
N ASP A 81 10.73 13.05 -3.29
CA ASP A 81 10.60 12.93 -4.75
C ASP A 81 11.55 11.87 -5.36
N TRP A 82 12.74 11.66 -4.76
CA TRP A 82 13.70 10.63 -5.18
C TRP A 82 13.25 9.19 -4.88
N PHE A 83 12.20 9.02 -4.07
CA PHE A 83 11.67 7.71 -3.68
C PHE A 83 10.59 7.19 -4.65
N VAL A 84 10.08 8.09 -5.48
CA VAL A 84 9.02 7.84 -6.45
C VAL A 84 9.59 7.13 -7.68
N ASN A 85 8.81 6.26 -8.32
CA ASN A 85 9.28 5.44 -9.44
C ASN A 85 9.39 6.17 -10.80
N ARG A 86 8.52 7.16 -11.09
CA ARG A 86 8.64 8.04 -12.26
C ARG A 86 9.08 9.42 -11.80
N GLN A 87 10.37 9.70 -12.01
CA GLN A 87 10.97 10.98 -11.66
C GLN A 87 11.15 11.82 -12.91
N LYS A 88 10.77 13.10 -12.84
CA LYS A 88 10.91 14.10 -13.91
C LYS A 88 10.52 13.53 -15.28
N ASP A 89 9.23 13.26 -15.45
CA ASP A 89 8.72 12.73 -16.71
C ASP A 89 9.10 13.64 -17.89
N ILE A 90 9.42 13.06 -19.05
CA ILE A 90 9.92 13.82 -20.21
C ILE A 90 8.85 14.75 -20.79
N VAL A 91 7.57 14.37 -20.65
CA VAL A 91 6.43 15.11 -21.20
C VAL A 91 5.97 16.20 -20.22
N ASP A 92 5.68 15.81 -18.99
CA ASP A 92 5.05 16.70 -17.99
C ASP A 92 6.04 17.32 -16.99
N GLY A 93 7.27 16.82 -16.90
CA GLY A 93 8.25 17.22 -15.88
C GLY A 93 7.88 16.81 -14.44
N LYS A 94 6.76 16.11 -14.25
CA LYS A 94 6.20 15.75 -12.94
C LYS A 94 6.89 14.51 -12.36
N TYR A 95 6.82 14.40 -11.04
CA TYR A 95 7.22 13.22 -10.27
C TYR A 95 5.95 12.49 -9.83
N SER A 96 5.78 11.23 -10.22
CA SER A 96 4.55 10.47 -9.98
C SER A 96 4.85 9.02 -9.62
N GLN A 97 4.10 8.46 -8.66
CA GLN A 97 4.15 7.03 -8.41
C GLN A 97 3.19 6.35 -9.37
N LEU A 98 3.74 5.58 -10.29
CA LEU A 98 2.98 4.75 -11.22
C LEU A 98 2.71 3.39 -10.57
N THR A 99 1.45 3.05 -10.43
CA THR A 99 0.97 1.74 -9.98
C THR A 99 0.23 1.05 -11.12
N SER A 100 0.06 -0.27 -11.07
CA SER A 100 -0.79 -0.97 -12.03
C SER A 100 -2.23 -0.47 -11.99
N SER A 101 -2.76 -0.22 -13.18
CA SER A 101 -4.19 -0.21 -13.48
C SER A 101 -4.77 -1.61 -13.55
#